data_AF-A0A9N9K5T0-F1
#
_entry.id   AF-A0A9N9K5T0-F1
#
_cell.length_a   1.000
_cell.length_b   1.000
_cell.length_c   1.000
_cell.angle_alpha   90.00
_cell.angle_beta   90.00
_cell.angle_gamma   90.00
#
_symmetry.space_group_name_H-M   'P 1'
#
loop_
_entity.id
_entity.type
_entity.pdbx_description
1 polymer ?
#
loop_
_entity_poly.entity_id
_entity_poly.type
_entity_poly.pdbx_seq_one_letter_code
_entity_poly.pdbx_strand_id
1 'polypeptide(L)'
;DPSSSSSINRAQLMSSLKRSNSISSLKSVASIAAMREIIYESPPCKIFCWTNGNWRPLTTKDICVVEVRITTMNKGCWAILLKNSNRMVLNAWIHPNTPIDRDSETTISISCDMGLNKEFYRVSMPTFEDADRFFANLNKVKQLPVENHSHLLPQGLLKSRSSSLQSLKQNDEKSMTLAMECRCRVFLQNDHGIWTNLGWGNMKLEVESPSQRKKILITSEKQNKKLVDSFVREDGVERVGRAGVAITLNNVDKTNNRRIIYMMQMKEEATAVKAFGIMKQGNR
;
A
#
# COMPACT_ATOMS: atom_id res chain seq x y z
N ASP A 1 71.16 22.36 -38.39
CA ASP A 1 70.78 23.76 -38.11
C ASP A 1 69.83 24.28 -39.19
N PRO A 2 68.99 25.30 -38.94
CA PRO A 2 68.32 25.73 -37.70
C PRO A 2 66.78 25.88 -37.92
N SER A 3 65.88 26.25 -36.98
CA SER A 3 65.76 26.11 -35.52
C SER A 3 64.35 26.59 -35.07
N SER A 4 63.72 25.97 -34.06
CA SER A 4 62.58 26.51 -33.25
C SER A 4 61.24 26.83 -33.97
N SER A 5 60.02 26.71 -33.40
CA SER A 5 59.46 26.14 -32.15
C SER A 5 57.94 25.91 -32.39
N SER A 6 57.03 25.54 -31.47
CA SER A 6 57.03 25.41 -30.00
C SER A 6 56.04 24.32 -29.53
N SER A 7 55.82 24.20 -28.22
CA SER A 7 54.95 23.21 -27.57
C SER A 7 53.57 23.79 -27.17
N ILE A 8 52.53 22.95 -27.08
CA ILE A 8 51.61 22.84 -25.91
C ILE A 8 50.57 21.70 -26.10
N ASN A 9 50.36 20.96 -25.01
CA ASN A 9 49.50 19.80 -24.77
C ASN A 9 48.16 19.71 -25.54
N ARG A 10 47.90 18.55 -26.16
CA ARG A 10 46.57 18.12 -26.63
C ARG A 10 45.94 17.10 -25.68
N ALA A 11 45.50 17.57 -24.51
CA ALA A 11 44.68 16.80 -23.58
C ALA A 11 43.19 17.17 -23.71
N GLN A 12 42.31 16.31 -23.18
CA GLN A 12 40.84 16.45 -23.13
C GLN A 12 40.10 16.35 -24.49
N LEU A 13 39.67 15.12 -24.81
CA LEU A 13 38.58 14.85 -25.75
C LEU A 13 37.45 14.14 -24.99
N MET A 14 36.72 14.91 -24.18
CA MET A 14 35.56 14.49 -23.40
C MET A 14 34.51 15.61 -23.41
N SER A 15 33.55 15.55 -24.34
CA SER A 15 32.36 16.41 -24.28
C SER A 15 31.13 15.77 -24.93
N SER A 16 30.24 15.27 -24.08
CA SER A 16 28.80 15.14 -24.28
C SER A 16 28.29 14.56 -25.62
N LEU A 17 28.03 13.25 -25.64
CA LEU A 17 26.79 12.78 -26.28
C LEU A 17 25.61 13.33 -25.48
N LYS A 18 25.05 14.46 -25.93
CA LYS A 18 23.86 15.08 -25.35
C LYS A 18 22.68 14.12 -25.53
N ARG A 19 22.30 13.43 -24.45
CA ARG A 19 21.11 12.60 -24.41
C ARG A 19 19.87 13.48 -24.58
N SER A 20 18.97 13.07 -25.47
CA SER A 20 17.78 13.86 -25.85
C SER A 20 16.87 14.11 -24.65
N ASN A 21 16.78 15.35 -24.20
CA ASN A 21 15.75 15.77 -23.25
C ASN A 21 14.42 15.90 -23.99
N SER A 22 13.60 14.85 -23.96
CA SER A 22 12.19 14.94 -24.35
C SER A 22 11.48 15.88 -23.38
N ILE A 23 11.16 17.10 -23.83
CA ILE A 23 10.43 18.09 -23.03
C ILE A 23 8.98 17.58 -22.85
N SER A 24 8.71 16.91 -21.73
CA SER A 24 7.37 16.82 -21.18
C SER A 24 6.92 18.23 -20.81
N SER A 25 5.74 18.65 -21.26
CA SER A 25 5.28 20.04 -21.17
C SER A 25 5.38 20.59 -19.74
N LEU A 26 5.69 21.88 -19.59
CA LEU A 26 5.87 22.52 -18.27
C LEU A 26 4.65 22.35 -17.34
N LYS A 27 3.43 22.22 -17.90
CA LYS A 27 2.20 21.90 -17.16
C LYS A 27 2.20 20.51 -16.52
N SER A 28 2.95 19.54 -17.06
CA SER A 28 3.09 18.19 -16.51
C SER A 28 4.12 18.07 -15.38
N VAL A 29 5.00 19.07 -15.23
CA VAL A 29 5.98 19.12 -14.12
C VAL A 29 5.37 19.75 -12.86
N ALA A 30 4.43 20.69 -13.04
CA ALA A 30 3.72 21.35 -11.94
C ALA A 30 2.84 20.42 -11.08
N SER A 31 2.52 19.21 -11.55
CA SER A 31 1.76 18.20 -10.79
C SER A 31 2.63 17.25 -9.95
N ILE A 32 3.96 17.34 -10.07
CA ILE A 32 4.87 16.60 -9.20
C ILE A 32 5.02 17.39 -7.91
N ALA A 33 4.35 16.94 -6.86
CA ALA A 33 4.47 17.47 -5.51
C ALA A 33 5.92 17.37 -5.01
N ALA A 34 6.69 18.44 -5.20
CA ALA A 34 8.08 18.54 -4.79
C ALA A 34 8.20 18.50 -3.26
N MET A 35 9.33 17.99 -2.75
CA MET A 35 9.63 18.08 -1.32
C MET A 35 9.77 19.56 -0.92
N ARG A 36 9.03 19.98 0.12
CA ARG A 36 9.19 21.30 0.75
C ARG A 36 10.16 21.21 1.92
N GLU A 37 10.03 20.16 2.73
CA GLU A 37 10.63 20.09 4.07
C GLU A 37 10.76 18.62 4.52
N ILE A 38 11.85 18.29 5.20
CA ILE A 38 11.97 17.09 6.05
C ILE A 38 11.67 17.54 7.47
N ILE A 39 10.59 17.05 8.08
CA ILE A 39 10.19 17.42 9.44
C ILE A 39 10.72 16.46 10.51
N TYR A 40 11.21 15.30 10.08
CA TYR A 40 11.85 14.29 10.93
C TYR A 40 12.77 13.42 10.07
N GLU A 41 13.98 13.19 10.57
CA GLU A 41 14.92 12.17 10.09
C GLU A 41 15.28 11.28 11.28
N SER A 42 15.30 9.96 11.08
CA SER A 42 15.65 9.02 12.16
C SER A 42 17.17 8.85 12.31
N PRO A 43 17.65 8.43 13.50
CA PRO A 43 18.92 7.73 13.57
C PRO A 43 18.89 6.41 12.76
N PRO A 44 20.04 5.74 12.57
CA PRO A 44 20.12 4.39 12.02
C PRO A 44 19.09 3.44 12.64
N CYS A 45 18.22 2.87 11.82
CA CYS A 45 17.10 2.03 12.26
C CYS A 45 17.09 0.68 11.54
N LYS A 46 16.38 -0.32 12.07
CA LYS A 46 16.16 -1.60 11.40
C LYS A 46 14.79 -1.57 10.72
N ILE A 47 14.75 -1.89 9.43
CA ILE A 47 13.49 -1.91 8.67
C ILE A 47 13.24 -3.31 8.12
N PHE A 48 12.00 -3.76 8.26
CA PHE A 48 11.50 -5.01 7.73
C PHE A 48 10.34 -4.73 6.77
N CYS A 49 10.26 -5.49 5.67
CA CYS A 49 9.11 -5.49 4.77
C CYS A 49 8.36 -6.82 4.88
N TRP A 50 7.02 -6.76 4.80
CA TRP A 50 6.20 -7.96 4.77
C TRP A 50 6.22 -8.59 3.37
N THR A 51 6.82 -9.77 3.25
CA THR A 51 6.95 -10.49 1.98
C THR A 51 6.70 -11.98 2.19
N ASN A 52 5.83 -12.57 1.36
CA ASN A 52 5.47 -13.99 1.39
C ASN A 52 5.11 -14.49 2.81
N GLY A 53 4.16 -13.79 3.44
CA GLY A 53 3.63 -14.15 4.76
C GLY A 53 4.58 -13.93 5.94
N ASN A 54 5.71 -13.25 5.76
CA ASN A 54 6.72 -13.08 6.80
C ASN A 54 7.37 -11.69 6.76
N TRP A 55 7.83 -11.20 7.91
CA TRP A 55 8.70 -10.02 8.00
C TRP A 55 10.12 -10.39 7.58
N ARG A 56 10.69 -9.69 6.59
CA ARG A 56 12.08 -9.85 6.15
C ARG A 56 12.83 -8.53 6.29
N PRO A 57 14.10 -8.52 6.73
CA PRO A 57 14.89 -7.29 6.78
C PRO A 57 15.04 -6.72 5.37
N LEU A 58 14.83 -5.41 5.23
CA LEU A 58 14.88 -4.69 3.95
C LEU A 58 16.28 -4.76 3.31
N THR A 59 17.31 -4.75 4.16
CA THR A 59 18.71 -4.99 3.81
C THR A 59 19.45 -5.49 5.05
N THR A 60 20.55 -6.22 4.83
CA THR A 60 21.52 -6.61 5.86
C THR A 60 22.91 -6.00 5.60
N LYS A 61 23.05 -5.18 4.55
CA LYS A 61 24.33 -4.67 4.03
C LYS A 61 24.45 -3.15 4.04
N ASP A 62 23.42 -2.44 4.48
CA ASP A 62 23.35 -0.98 4.44
C ASP A 62 22.61 -0.44 5.67
N ILE A 63 22.83 0.83 5.99
CA ILE A 63 22.23 1.53 7.12
C ILE A 63 20.93 2.19 6.63
N CYS A 64 19.80 1.77 7.20
CA CYS A 64 18.51 2.40 6.92
C CYS A 64 18.30 3.64 7.80
N VAL A 65 17.81 4.71 7.18
CA VAL A 65 17.24 5.89 7.84
C VAL A 65 15.87 6.16 7.23
N VAL A 66 14.92 6.61 8.06
CA VAL A 66 13.60 7.05 7.59
C VAL A 66 13.46 8.57 7.72
N GLU A 67 12.79 9.17 6.75
CA GLU A 67 12.44 10.59 6.77
C GLU A 67 10.92 10.76 6.68
N VAL A 68 10.36 11.66 7.46
CA VAL A 68 8.98 12.15 7.30
C VAL A 68 9.05 13.55 6.69
N ARG A 69 8.32 13.76 5.60
CA ARG A 69 8.45 14.92 4.72
C ARG A 69 7.10 15.58 4.49
N ILE A 70 7.13 16.89 4.26
CA ILE A 70 5.99 17.66 3.74
C ILE A 70 6.36 18.16 2.34
N THR A 71 5.40 18.09 1.43
CA THR A 71 5.56 18.53 0.04
C THR A 71 5.00 19.94 -0.18
N THR A 72 5.32 20.54 -1.33
CA THR A 72 4.82 21.87 -1.71
C THR A 72 3.29 21.93 -1.80
N MET A 73 2.63 20.80 -2.06
CA MET A 73 1.16 20.64 -1.99
C MET A 73 0.62 20.41 -0.57
N ASN A 74 1.42 20.71 0.47
CA ASN A 74 1.12 20.48 1.89
C ASN A 74 0.73 19.03 2.26
N LYS A 75 1.12 18.04 1.43
CA LYS A 75 0.85 16.62 1.67
C LYS A 75 2.04 15.93 2.33
N GLY A 76 1.75 15.08 3.31
CA GLY A 76 2.71 14.22 3.99
C GLY A 76 3.18 13.06 3.12
N CYS A 77 4.48 12.80 3.12
CA CYS A 77 5.05 11.53 2.66
C CYS A 77 6.15 11.07 3.61
N TRP A 78 6.56 9.82 3.48
CA TRP A 78 7.76 9.31 4.15
C TRP A 78 8.62 8.54 3.17
N ALA A 79 9.90 8.45 3.49
CA ALA A 79 10.90 7.80 2.68
C ALA A 79 11.81 6.91 3.51
N ILE A 80 12.37 5.90 2.84
CA ILE A 80 13.44 5.06 3.37
C ILE A 80 14.67 5.30 2.53
N LEU A 81 15.78 5.62 3.19
CA LEU A 81 17.08 5.86 2.60
C LEU A 81 18.09 4.83 3.12
N LEU A 82 18.91 4.33 2.21
CA LEU A 82 20.08 3.51 2.49
C LEU A 82 21.31 4.43 2.42
N LYS A 83 21.92 4.70 3.57
CA LYS A 83 22.93 5.76 3.71
C LYS A 83 24.25 5.42 3.01
N ASN A 84 24.73 4.18 3.07
CA ASN A 84 26.04 3.81 2.49
C ASN A 84 25.99 3.77 0.96
N SER A 85 24.89 3.27 0.39
CA SER A 85 24.69 3.27 -1.07
C SER A 85 24.09 4.58 -1.62
N ASN A 86 23.69 5.50 -0.75
CA ASN A 86 22.97 6.75 -1.06
C ASN A 86 21.72 6.52 -1.94
N ARG A 87 20.87 5.56 -1.54
CA ARG A 87 19.68 5.14 -2.32
C ARG A 87 18.39 5.35 -1.55
N MET A 88 17.45 6.04 -2.16
CA MET A 88 16.06 6.07 -1.70
C MET A 88 15.33 4.83 -2.23
N VAL A 89 14.78 4.02 -1.33
CA VAL A 89 14.17 2.72 -1.66
C VAL A 89 12.65 2.72 -1.45
N LEU A 90 12.16 3.66 -0.65
CA LEU A 90 10.75 3.98 -0.53
C LEU A 90 10.57 5.50 -0.59
N ASN A 91 9.50 5.95 -1.24
CA ASN A 91 8.95 7.30 -1.13
C ASN A 91 7.43 7.17 -1.31
N ALA A 92 6.68 7.20 -0.20
CA ALA A 92 5.27 6.85 -0.16
C ALA A 92 4.44 7.94 0.53
N TRP A 93 3.24 8.19 0.01
CA TRP A 93 2.30 9.13 0.59
C TRP A 93 1.79 8.65 1.95
N ILE A 94 1.62 9.58 2.88
CA ILE A 94 0.86 9.37 4.11
C ILE A 94 -0.49 10.04 3.90
N HIS A 95 -1.51 9.23 3.68
CA HIS A 95 -2.89 9.65 3.55
C HIS A 95 -3.57 9.69 4.93
N PRO A 96 -4.65 10.45 5.13
CA PRO A 96 -5.39 10.49 6.40
C PRO A 96 -5.93 9.12 6.87
N ASN A 97 -6.05 8.16 5.96
CA ASN A 97 -6.45 6.78 6.24
C ASN A 97 -5.28 5.78 6.30
N THR A 98 -4.01 6.20 6.13
CA THR A 98 -2.85 5.31 6.19
C THR A 98 -2.80 4.61 7.57
N PRO A 99 -2.85 3.26 7.62
CA PRO A 99 -2.61 2.49 8.83
C PRO A 99 -1.16 2.69 9.31
N ILE A 100 -1.03 3.08 10.58
CA ILE A 100 0.23 3.34 11.29
C ILE A 100 -0.02 2.92 12.74
N ASP A 101 0.67 1.89 13.19
CA ASP A 101 0.42 1.22 14.47
C ASP A 101 1.73 1.06 15.26
N ARG A 102 1.63 1.04 16.60
CA ARG A 102 2.77 0.84 17.49
C ARG A 102 2.84 -0.62 17.90
N ASP A 103 3.74 -1.39 17.27
CA ASP A 103 3.91 -2.82 17.50
C ASP A 103 4.60 -3.12 18.84
N SER A 104 5.46 -2.21 19.32
CA SER A 104 6.10 -2.25 20.66
C SER A 104 6.73 -0.89 21.01
N GLU A 105 7.32 -0.77 22.20
CA GLU A 105 8.00 0.44 22.67
C GLU A 105 9.03 1.03 21.70
N THR A 106 9.69 0.22 20.86
CA THR A 106 10.67 0.72 19.87
C THR A 106 10.26 0.49 18.42
N THR A 107 9.13 -0.17 18.16
CA THR A 107 8.78 -0.66 16.82
C THR A 107 7.42 -0.18 16.34
N ILE A 108 7.39 0.37 15.13
CA ILE A 108 6.21 0.95 14.48
C ILE A 108 5.97 0.22 13.16
N SER A 109 4.72 -0.16 12.90
CA SER A 109 4.30 -0.65 11.58
C SER A 109 3.54 0.42 10.82
N ILE A 110 3.69 0.41 9.50
CA ILE A 110 3.06 1.34 8.57
C ILE A 110 2.78 0.62 7.26
N SER A 111 1.58 0.82 6.70
CA SER A 111 1.25 0.32 5.35
C SER A 111 1.28 1.44 4.32
N CYS A 112 1.60 1.11 3.07
CA CYS A 112 1.80 2.08 2.00
C CYS A 112 1.08 1.64 0.73
N ASP A 113 0.39 2.59 0.09
CA ASP A 113 -0.27 2.37 -1.19
C ASP A 113 0.73 2.64 -2.32
N MET A 114 1.23 1.55 -2.93
CA MET A 114 2.27 1.52 -3.96
C MET A 114 1.61 1.26 -5.32
N GLY A 115 0.85 2.27 -5.77
CA GLY A 115 -0.01 2.17 -6.96
C GLY A 115 -1.21 1.28 -6.68
N LEU A 116 -1.29 0.12 -7.33
CA LEU A 116 -2.35 -0.88 -7.10
C LEU A 116 -2.05 -1.85 -5.95
N ASN A 117 -0.80 -1.87 -5.47
CA ASN A 117 -0.35 -2.77 -4.42
C ASN A 117 -0.37 -2.07 -3.06
N LYS A 118 -0.68 -2.81 -1.98
CA LYS A 118 -0.39 -2.37 -0.62
C LYS A 118 0.84 -3.11 -0.09
N GLU A 119 1.83 -2.36 0.37
CA GLU A 119 3.01 -2.86 1.05
C GLU A 119 2.93 -2.57 2.55
N PHE A 120 3.65 -3.35 3.36
CA PHE A 120 3.70 -3.18 4.81
C PHE A 120 5.16 -3.16 5.26
N TYR A 121 5.49 -2.17 6.09
CA TYR A 121 6.82 -1.95 6.63
C TYR A 121 6.74 -1.91 8.15
N ARG A 122 7.80 -2.38 8.79
CA ARG A 122 8.02 -2.33 10.23
C ARG A 122 9.38 -1.68 10.47
N VAL A 123 9.39 -0.61 11.25
CA VAL A 123 10.58 0.19 11.59
C VAL A 123 10.85 0.02 13.07
N SER A 124 11.98 -0.57 13.43
CA SER A 124 12.47 -0.68 14.80
C SER A 124 13.58 0.35 15.03
N MET A 125 13.33 1.27 15.96
CA MET A 125 14.22 2.34 16.35
C MET A 125 15.23 1.92 17.43
N PRO A 126 16.33 2.67 17.62
CA PRO A 126 17.29 2.41 18.69
C PRO A 126 16.69 2.58 20.09
N THR A 127 15.87 3.62 20.30
CA THR A 127 15.25 3.92 21.60
C THR A 127 13.74 4.13 21.50
N PHE A 128 13.08 4.17 22.66
CA PHE A 128 11.66 4.48 22.78
C PHE A 128 11.35 5.93 22.35
N GLU A 129 12.20 6.88 22.70
CA GLU A 129 12.06 8.30 22.35
C GLU A 129 12.18 8.55 20.83
N ASP A 130 13.05 7.78 20.16
CA ASP A 130 13.14 7.80 18.70
C ASP A 130 11.87 7.30 18.03
N ALA A 131 11.30 6.20 18.54
CA ALA A 131 10.03 5.67 18.08
C ALA A 131 8.88 6.64 18.35
N ASP A 132 8.80 7.25 19.52
CA ASP A 132 7.79 8.27 19.85
C ASP A 132 7.87 9.49 18.92
N ARG A 133 9.08 10.02 18.69
CA ARG A 133 9.28 11.13 17.73
C ARG A 133 8.88 10.75 16.31
N PHE A 134 9.18 9.53 15.86
CA PHE A 134 8.75 9.06 14.53
C PHE A 134 7.24 8.91 14.44
N PHE A 135 6.62 8.21 15.40
CA PHE A 135 5.18 7.97 15.44
C PHE A 135 4.38 9.28 15.55
N ALA A 136 4.85 10.25 16.34
CA ALA A 136 4.26 11.57 16.44
C ALA A 136 4.33 12.33 15.10
N ASN A 137 5.49 12.32 14.42
CA ASN A 137 5.63 13.00 13.12
C ASN A 137 4.82 12.34 11.99
N LEU A 138 4.74 10.99 11.98
CA LEU A 138 3.86 10.25 11.08
C LEU A 138 2.39 10.64 11.26
N ASN A 139 1.91 10.73 12.50
CA ASN A 139 0.53 11.14 12.79
C ASN A 139 0.29 12.64 12.52
N LYS A 140 1.28 13.50 12.78
CA LYS A 140 1.24 14.94 12.43
C LYS A 140 0.99 15.14 10.94
N VAL A 141 1.72 14.44 10.07
CA VAL A 141 1.52 14.60 8.61
C VAL A 141 0.27 13.92 8.08
N LYS A 142 -0.21 12.87 8.75
CA LYS A 142 -1.51 12.22 8.49
C LYS A 142 -2.70 13.15 8.75
N GLN A 143 -2.55 14.14 9.62
CA GLN A 143 -3.56 15.15 9.96
C GLN A 143 -3.50 16.43 9.10
N LEU A 144 -2.56 16.54 8.15
CA LEU A 144 -2.47 17.73 7.30
C LEU A 144 -3.73 17.91 6.43
N PRO A 145 -4.24 19.15 6.27
CA PRO A 145 -5.40 19.42 5.43
C PRO A 145 -5.18 18.97 3.99
N VAL A 146 -6.11 18.17 3.47
CA VAL A 146 -6.16 17.85 2.05
C VAL A 146 -6.81 19.02 1.32
N GLU A 147 -6.01 19.92 0.76
CA GLU A 147 -6.55 20.96 -0.12
C GLU A 147 -7.17 20.33 -1.37
N ASN A 148 -8.48 20.53 -1.50
CA ASN A 148 -9.28 20.02 -2.62
C ASN A 148 -9.03 20.86 -3.88
N HIS A 149 -7.90 20.64 -4.55
CA HIS A 149 -7.75 20.99 -5.96
C HIS A 149 -8.47 19.96 -6.83
N SER A 150 -9.79 19.87 -6.65
CA SER A 150 -10.67 18.98 -7.40
C SER A 150 -11.07 19.62 -8.73
N HIS A 151 -10.15 19.64 -9.71
CA HIS A 151 -10.54 19.75 -11.11
C HIS A 151 -9.49 19.10 -12.04
N LEU A 152 -9.98 18.17 -12.87
CA LEU A 152 -9.34 17.60 -14.07
C LEU A 152 -8.06 16.77 -13.85
N LEU A 153 -8.18 15.44 -13.97
CA LEU A 153 -7.58 14.62 -15.05
C LEU A 153 -7.96 13.12 -14.88
N PRO A 154 -7.91 12.29 -15.94
CA PRO A 154 -8.29 10.87 -15.87
C PRO A 154 -7.39 10.06 -14.94
N GLN A 155 -7.99 9.13 -14.18
CA GLN A 155 -7.26 8.22 -13.29
C GLN A 155 -6.55 7.12 -14.07
N GLY A 156 -5.38 7.46 -14.61
CA GLY A 156 -4.43 6.53 -15.21
C GLY A 156 -3.06 7.17 -15.31
N LEU A 157 -2.00 6.38 -15.14
CA LEU A 157 -0.62 6.77 -15.41
C LEU A 157 0.06 7.77 -14.44
N LEU A 158 -0.02 7.54 -13.13
CA LEU A 158 1.02 8.04 -12.19
C LEU A 158 1.89 6.88 -11.68
N LYS A 159 2.91 6.53 -12.47
CA LYS A 159 3.98 5.60 -12.07
C LYS A 159 4.87 6.26 -11.01
N SER A 160 4.68 5.92 -9.74
CA SER A 160 5.68 6.25 -8.71
C SER A 160 7.01 5.56 -9.03
N ARG A 161 8.13 6.27 -8.92
CA ARG A 161 9.45 5.86 -9.45
C ARG A 161 10.22 4.86 -8.56
N SER A 162 9.54 4.12 -7.68
CA SER A 162 10.15 3.15 -6.77
C SER A 162 10.61 1.85 -7.44
N SER A 163 10.35 1.64 -8.73
CA SER A 163 10.70 0.41 -9.47
C SER A 163 12.21 0.23 -9.77
N SER A 164 13.08 1.15 -9.36
CA SER A 164 14.53 1.11 -9.67
C SER A 164 15.38 0.27 -8.71
N LEU A 165 14.77 -0.66 -7.95
CA LEU A 165 15.49 -1.59 -7.07
C LEU A 165 14.99 -3.04 -7.07
N GLN A 166 14.16 -3.43 -8.04
CA GLN A 166 13.73 -4.83 -8.22
C GLN A 166 13.93 -5.33 -9.66
N SER A 167 15.00 -4.92 -10.33
CA SER A 167 15.45 -5.54 -11.59
C SER A 167 16.35 -6.75 -11.33
N LEU A 168 15.87 -7.73 -10.56
CA LEU A 168 16.44 -9.09 -10.43
C LEU A 168 15.46 -10.02 -9.68
N LYS A 169 14.20 -10.05 -10.13
CA LYS A 169 13.23 -11.15 -9.97
C LYS A 169 12.10 -10.97 -10.99
N GLN A 170 11.51 -12.07 -11.42
CA GLN A 170 10.66 -12.13 -12.62
C GLN A 170 9.36 -11.33 -12.47
N ASN A 171 8.82 -10.90 -13.62
CA ASN A 171 7.42 -10.49 -13.73
C ASN A 171 6.54 -11.73 -13.47
N ASP A 172 6.09 -11.91 -12.24
CA ASP A 172 4.87 -12.66 -11.97
C ASP A 172 3.69 -11.71 -12.24
N GLU A 173 3.00 -11.90 -13.36
CA GLU A 173 1.81 -11.11 -13.69
C GLU A 173 0.72 -11.35 -12.64
N LYS A 174 0.44 -10.31 -11.83
CA LYS A 174 -0.63 -10.36 -10.84
C LYS A 174 -1.98 -10.42 -11.54
N SER A 175 -2.60 -11.58 -11.52
CA SER A 175 -3.91 -11.86 -12.11
C SER A 175 -4.93 -12.20 -11.03
N MET A 176 -6.18 -11.81 -11.25
CA MET A 176 -7.32 -12.19 -10.41
C MET A 176 -8.12 -13.25 -11.15
N THR A 177 -8.25 -14.44 -10.56
CA THR A 177 -9.05 -15.54 -11.12
C THR A 177 -10.37 -15.64 -10.37
N LEU A 178 -11.51 -15.63 -11.07
CA LEU A 178 -12.82 -15.84 -10.47
C LEU A 178 -12.94 -17.29 -9.97
N ALA A 179 -13.02 -17.49 -8.66
CA ALA A 179 -13.17 -18.81 -8.03
C ALA A 179 -14.64 -19.22 -7.88
N MET A 180 -15.54 -18.26 -7.62
CA MET A 180 -16.98 -18.46 -7.74
C MET A 180 -17.77 -17.15 -7.83
N GLU A 181 -18.95 -17.23 -8.42
CA GLU A 181 -19.97 -16.18 -8.39
C GLU A 181 -21.31 -16.79 -7.93
N CYS A 182 -22.03 -16.12 -7.03
CA CYS A 182 -23.39 -16.53 -6.65
C CYS A 182 -24.23 -15.36 -6.12
N ARG A 183 -25.56 -15.49 -6.23
CA ARG A 183 -26.52 -14.59 -5.60
C ARG A 183 -26.69 -14.95 -4.11
N CYS A 184 -26.57 -13.96 -3.23
CA CYS A 184 -26.78 -14.11 -1.78
C CYS A 184 -27.59 -12.95 -1.20
N ARG A 185 -28.25 -13.19 -0.06
CA ARG A 185 -28.86 -12.14 0.76
C ARG A 185 -27.84 -11.68 1.79
N VAL A 186 -27.62 -10.37 1.87
CA VAL A 186 -26.54 -9.77 2.65
C VAL A 186 -27.10 -9.15 3.92
N PHE A 187 -26.43 -9.39 5.04
CA PHE A 187 -26.74 -8.80 6.33
C PHE A 187 -25.49 -8.15 6.91
N LEU A 188 -25.66 -7.03 7.60
CA LEU A 188 -24.64 -6.35 8.39
C LEU A 188 -24.98 -6.51 9.86
N GLN A 189 -24.02 -6.89 10.69
CA GLN A 189 -24.19 -6.85 12.13
C GLN A 189 -23.92 -5.42 12.62
N ASN A 190 -24.96 -4.80 13.18
CA ASN A 190 -24.87 -3.52 13.86
C ASN A 190 -24.44 -3.69 15.33
N ASP A 191 -24.29 -2.56 16.02
CA ASP A 191 -24.17 -2.50 17.47
C ASP A 191 -25.24 -3.37 18.18
N HIS A 192 -24.85 -3.94 19.32
CA HIS A 192 -25.65 -4.90 20.10
C HIS A 192 -25.97 -6.23 19.38
N GLY A 193 -25.30 -6.53 18.25
CA GLY A 193 -25.39 -7.83 17.59
C GLY A 193 -26.59 -7.99 16.65
N ILE A 194 -27.33 -6.90 16.39
CA ILE A 194 -28.55 -6.89 15.56
C ILE A 194 -28.19 -7.01 14.08
N TRP A 195 -28.79 -7.95 13.36
CA TRP A 195 -28.56 -8.18 11.94
C TRP A 195 -29.48 -7.32 11.04
N THR A 196 -28.91 -6.30 10.41
CA THR A 196 -29.62 -5.46 9.42
C THR A 196 -29.57 -6.09 8.03
N ASN A 197 -30.73 -6.22 7.38
CA ASN A 197 -30.81 -6.73 6.01
C ASN A 197 -30.38 -5.66 4.99
N LEU A 198 -29.31 -5.92 4.23
CA LEU A 198 -28.87 -5.05 3.12
C LEU A 198 -29.48 -5.45 1.76
N GLY A 199 -30.36 -6.45 1.73
CA GLY A 199 -31.03 -6.94 0.54
C GLY A 199 -30.25 -8.05 -0.19
N TRP A 200 -30.59 -8.25 -1.47
CA TRP A 200 -29.93 -9.22 -2.34
C TRP A 200 -28.74 -8.58 -3.06
N GLY A 201 -27.67 -9.35 -3.23
CA GLY A 201 -26.49 -8.96 -3.98
C GLY A 201 -25.84 -10.13 -4.70
N ASN A 202 -25.08 -9.80 -5.73
CA ASN A 202 -24.25 -10.76 -6.46
C ASN A 202 -22.85 -10.74 -5.85
N MET A 203 -22.45 -11.88 -5.28
CA MET A 203 -21.14 -12.09 -4.67
C MET A 203 -20.19 -12.74 -5.67
N LYS A 204 -19.02 -12.14 -5.87
CA LYS A 204 -17.86 -12.71 -6.54
C LYS A 204 -16.77 -12.99 -5.52
N LEU A 205 -16.18 -14.17 -5.58
CA LEU A 205 -14.94 -14.52 -4.91
C LEU A 205 -13.84 -14.71 -5.95
N GLU A 206 -12.80 -13.90 -5.84
CA GLU A 206 -11.64 -13.86 -6.73
C GLU A 206 -10.39 -14.29 -5.94
N VAL A 207 -9.45 -14.95 -6.60
CA VAL A 207 -8.17 -15.36 -6.02
C VAL A 207 -7.05 -14.67 -6.77
N GLU A 208 -6.22 -13.91 -6.05
CA GLU A 208 -5.05 -13.22 -6.57
C GLU A 208 -3.90 -14.23 -6.76
N SER A 209 -3.37 -14.36 -7.97
CA SER A 209 -2.12 -15.08 -8.23
C SER A 209 -0.94 -14.10 -8.27
N PRO A 210 0.27 -14.46 -7.77
CA PRO A 210 0.62 -15.73 -7.11
C PRO A 210 0.30 -15.77 -5.62
N SER A 211 -0.26 -14.70 -5.03
CA SER A 211 -0.39 -14.55 -3.56
C SER A 211 -1.43 -15.46 -2.90
N GLN A 212 -2.27 -16.13 -3.69
CA GLN A 212 -3.46 -16.91 -3.30
C GLN A 212 -4.45 -16.17 -2.38
N ARG A 213 -4.39 -14.83 -2.36
CA ARG A 213 -5.27 -14.01 -1.51
C ARG A 213 -6.69 -13.99 -2.07
N LYS A 214 -7.66 -14.26 -1.21
CA LYS A 214 -9.07 -14.32 -1.54
C LYS A 214 -9.67 -12.93 -1.40
N LYS A 215 -10.31 -12.44 -2.45
CA LYS A 215 -11.03 -11.17 -2.49
C LYS A 215 -12.53 -11.45 -2.63
N ILE A 216 -13.34 -10.77 -1.83
CA ILE A 216 -14.79 -10.78 -1.95
C ILE A 216 -15.29 -9.42 -2.45
N LEU A 217 -16.13 -9.47 -3.48
CA LEU A 217 -16.87 -8.34 -4.02
C LEU A 217 -18.35 -8.68 -3.98
N ILE A 218 -19.17 -7.84 -3.35
CA ILE A 218 -20.63 -7.98 -3.35
C ILE A 218 -21.25 -6.70 -3.88
N THR A 219 -22.02 -6.81 -4.96
CA THR A 219 -22.77 -5.68 -5.55
C THR A 219 -24.26 -5.83 -5.27
N SER A 220 -24.88 -4.78 -4.76
CA SER A 220 -26.34 -4.71 -4.55
C SER A 220 -27.06 -4.82 -5.88
N GLU A 221 -28.02 -5.74 -5.97
CA GLU A 221 -28.83 -5.93 -7.19
C GLU A 221 -29.74 -4.73 -7.46
N LYS A 222 -30.32 -4.12 -6.41
CA LYS A 222 -31.25 -2.99 -6.54
C LYS A 222 -30.57 -1.65 -6.83
N GLN A 223 -29.39 -1.42 -6.26
CA GLN A 223 -28.71 -0.11 -6.30
C GLN A 223 -27.48 -0.09 -7.22
N ASN A 224 -27.09 -1.24 -7.79
CA ASN A 224 -25.82 -1.44 -8.50
C ASN A 224 -24.57 -0.91 -7.75
N LYS A 225 -24.67 -0.82 -6.41
CA LYS A 225 -23.65 -0.26 -5.53
C LYS A 225 -22.89 -1.39 -4.84
N LYS A 226 -21.57 -1.26 -4.72
CA LYS A 226 -20.74 -2.17 -3.92
C LYS A 226 -21.19 -2.13 -2.45
N LEU A 227 -21.60 -3.27 -1.92
CA LEU A 227 -21.90 -3.49 -0.51
C LEU A 227 -20.65 -3.93 0.26
N VAL A 228 -19.81 -4.76 -0.37
CA VAL A 228 -18.54 -5.24 0.16
C VAL A 228 -17.50 -5.27 -0.97
N ASP A 229 -16.29 -4.78 -0.72
CA ASP A 229 -15.13 -4.90 -1.61
C ASP A 229 -13.88 -5.00 -0.72
N SER A 230 -13.47 -6.23 -0.39
CA SER A 230 -12.42 -6.49 0.59
C SER A 230 -11.65 -7.77 0.29
N PHE A 231 -10.41 -7.84 0.78
CA PHE A 231 -9.77 -9.15 0.99
C PHE A 231 -10.41 -9.85 2.19
N VAL A 232 -10.54 -11.17 2.09
CA VAL A 232 -11.00 -12.05 3.16
C VAL A 232 -9.79 -12.57 3.92
N ARG A 233 -9.89 -12.65 5.25
CA ARG A 233 -8.90 -13.33 6.09
C ARG A 233 -9.47 -14.66 6.56
N GLU A 234 -8.67 -15.70 6.56
CA GLU A 234 -9.10 -17.05 6.95
C GLU A 234 -9.53 -17.13 8.42
N ASP A 235 -8.92 -16.33 9.30
CA ASP A 235 -9.31 -16.21 10.72
C ASP A 235 -10.65 -15.49 10.92
N GLY A 236 -11.10 -14.69 9.96
CA GLY A 236 -12.35 -13.93 10.03
C GLY A 236 -13.58 -14.61 9.43
N VAL A 237 -13.48 -15.85 8.94
CA VAL A 237 -14.56 -16.54 8.20
C VAL A 237 -15.22 -17.64 9.04
N GLU A 238 -16.54 -17.59 9.17
CA GLU A 238 -17.34 -18.51 9.99
C GLU A 238 -18.61 -19.00 9.27
N ARG A 239 -19.13 -20.17 9.69
CA ARG A 239 -20.42 -20.71 9.22
C ARG A 239 -21.54 -20.25 10.14
N VAL A 240 -22.63 -19.74 9.57
CA VAL A 240 -23.80 -19.28 10.33
C VAL A 240 -25.05 -20.03 9.86
N GLY A 241 -25.53 -20.97 10.66
CA GLY A 241 -26.64 -21.85 10.31
C GLY A 241 -26.38 -22.69 9.05
N ARG A 242 -27.47 -23.04 8.35
CA ARG A 242 -27.45 -24.00 7.23
C ARG A 242 -26.85 -23.44 5.94
N ALA A 243 -27.15 -22.18 5.61
CA ALA A 243 -26.77 -21.56 4.33
C ALA A 243 -26.09 -20.19 4.49
N GLY A 244 -25.67 -19.83 5.71
CA GLY A 244 -24.96 -18.58 5.99
C GLY A 244 -23.45 -18.78 6.09
N VAL A 245 -22.71 -17.79 5.59
CA VAL A 245 -21.28 -17.61 5.85
C VAL A 245 -21.08 -16.17 6.33
N ALA A 246 -20.47 -16.01 7.50
CA ALA A 246 -20.09 -14.71 8.02
C ALA A 246 -18.61 -14.41 7.75
N ILE A 247 -18.32 -13.13 7.50
CA ILE A 247 -16.97 -12.60 7.37
C ILE A 247 -16.80 -11.40 8.30
N THR A 248 -15.72 -11.43 9.06
CA THR A 248 -15.27 -10.32 9.90
C THR A 248 -14.26 -9.50 9.12
N LEU A 249 -14.59 -8.24 8.85
CA LEU A 249 -13.69 -7.28 8.25
C LEU A 249 -13.05 -6.44 9.35
N ASN A 250 -11.72 -6.55 9.46
CA ASN A 250 -10.91 -5.72 10.36
C ASN A 250 -10.68 -4.30 9.80
N ASN A 251 -11.51 -3.85 8.85
CA ASN A 251 -11.40 -2.51 8.29
C ASN A 251 -12.19 -1.55 9.18
N VAL A 252 -11.44 -0.73 9.90
CA VAL A 252 -11.88 0.10 11.01
C VAL A 252 -12.80 1.23 10.53
N ASP A 253 -14.01 1.30 11.09
CA ASP A 253 -14.70 2.59 11.16
C ASP A 253 -13.89 3.51 12.10
N LYS A 254 -13.45 4.65 11.56
CA LYS A 254 -12.26 5.42 12.00
C LYS A 254 -12.36 6.00 13.42
N THR A 255 -13.51 5.86 14.06
CA THR A 255 -13.84 6.39 15.39
C THR A 255 -14.02 5.32 16.46
N ASN A 256 -14.20 4.04 16.10
CA ASN A 256 -14.77 3.05 17.02
C ASN A 256 -13.99 1.74 17.18
N ASN A 257 -12.98 1.45 16.35
CA ASN A 257 -12.22 0.18 16.37
C ASN A 257 -13.12 -1.10 16.35
N ARG A 258 -14.34 -0.97 15.83
CA ARG A 258 -15.34 -2.05 15.79
C ARG A 258 -15.07 -2.95 14.60
N ARG A 259 -15.18 -4.26 14.84
CA ARG A 259 -15.16 -5.29 13.79
C ARG A 259 -16.46 -5.21 13.00
N ILE A 260 -16.38 -5.01 11.70
CA ILE A 260 -17.56 -4.99 10.84
C ILE A 260 -17.83 -6.43 10.38
N ILE A 261 -18.98 -6.99 10.74
CA ILE A 261 -19.32 -8.38 10.43
C ILE A 261 -20.45 -8.40 9.40
N TYR A 262 -20.18 -9.02 8.24
CA TYR A 262 -21.17 -9.28 7.21
C TYR A 262 -21.54 -10.75 7.20
N MET A 263 -22.83 -11.07 7.07
CA MET A 263 -23.30 -12.42 6.79
C MET A 263 -23.89 -12.47 5.38
N MET A 264 -23.36 -13.38 4.55
CA MET A 264 -23.96 -13.77 3.29
C MET A 264 -24.80 -15.03 3.51
N GLN A 265 -26.10 -14.96 3.19
CA GLN A 265 -27.00 -16.10 3.20
C GLN A 265 -27.30 -16.53 1.76
N MET A 266 -26.87 -17.73 1.40
CA MET A 266 -27.04 -18.30 0.06
C MET A 266 -28.39 -19.02 -0.04
N LYS A 267 -28.89 -19.21 -1.26
CA LYS A 267 -30.11 -20.00 -1.50
C LYS A 267 -29.93 -21.48 -1.14
N GLU A 268 -28.72 -22.00 -1.36
CA GLU A 268 -28.40 -23.42 -1.22
C GLU A 268 -27.24 -23.64 -0.24
N GLU A 269 -27.39 -24.65 0.61
CA GLU A 269 -26.38 -25.08 1.58
C GLU A 269 -25.06 -25.46 0.91
N ALA A 270 -25.10 -26.23 -0.18
CA ALA A 270 -23.91 -26.64 -0.93
C ALA A 270 -23.10 -25.43 -1.46
N THR A 271 -23.78 -24.38 -1.92
CA THR A 271 -23.14 -23.13 -2.34
C THR A 271 -22.48 -22.43 -1.15
N ALA A 272 -23.13 -22.38 0.01
CA ALA A 272 -22.54 -21.83 1.23
C ALA A 272 -21.36 -22.66 1.76
N VAL A 273 -21.36 -23.98 1.60
CA VAL A 273 -20.23 -24.86 1.96
C VAL A 273 -19.05 -24.61 1.02
N LYS A 274 -19.28 -24.52 -0.30
CA LYS A 274 -18.24 -24.17 -1.29
C LYS A 274 -17.64 -22.79 -1.03
N ALA A 275 -18.48 -21.79 -0.76
CA ALA A 275 -18.05 -20.43 -0.44
C ALA A 275 -17.18 -20.38 0.82
N PHE A 276 -17.61 -21.05 1.90
CA PHE A 276 -16.84 -21.18 3.12
C PHE A 276 -15.49 -21.87 2.86
N GLY A 277 -15.48 -22.99 2.13
CA GLY A 277 -14.27 -23.71 1.76
C GLY A 277 -13.24 -22.82 1.07
N ILE A 278 -13.64 -22.11 0.00
CA ILE A 278 -12.76 -21.20 -0.76
C ILE A 278 -12.22 -20.07 0.15
N MET A 279 -13.05 -19.49 1.01
CA MET A 279 -12.65 -18.40 1.91
C MET A 279 -11.77 -18.86 3.08
N LYS A 280 -11.87 -20.13 3.51
CA LYS A 280 -11.13 -20.71 4.64
C LYS A 280 -9.87 -21.48 4.22
N GLN A 281 -9.75 -21.87 2.95
CA GLN A 281 -8.65 -22.71 2.46
C GLN A 281 -7.31 -21.96 2.51
N GLY A 282 -6.45 -22.38 3.45
CA GLY A 282 -5.12 -21.81 3.65
C GLY A 282 -4.28 -21.72 2.37
N ASN A 283 -3.49 -20.65 2.27
CA ASN A 283 -2.37 -20.58 1.32
C ASN A 283 -1.39 -21.73 1.65
N ARG A 284 -1.32 -22.73 0.76
CA ARG A 284 -0.29 -23.78 0.79
C ARG A 284 0.98 -23.32 0.08
#